data_AF-G9KNV0-F1
#
_entry.id   AF-G9KNV0-F1
#
_cell.length_a   1.000
_cell.length_b   1.000
_cell.length_c   1.000
_cell.angle_alpha   90.00
_cell.angle_beta   90.00
_cell.angle_gamma   90.00
#
_symmetry.space_group_name_H-M   'P 1'
#
loop_
_entity.id
_entity.type
_entity.pdbx_description
1 polymer ?
#
loop_
_entity_poly.entity_id
_entity_poly.type
_entity_poly.pdbx_seq_one_letter_code
_entity_poly.pdbx_strand_id
1 'polypeptide(L)'
;KDIFAMEYGIPKHFGVFYAMGIALMMEGVLSACYHVCPNYSNFQFDTSFMYMIAGLCMLKLYQTRHPDINASAYAAYASFAAVITLTVLGVVFGKNDLWFWVIFSAIHILVSLALSTQIYYMG
;
A
#
# COMPACT_ATOMS: atom_id res chain seq x y z
N LYS A 1 25.24 -10.89 14.96
CA LYS A 1 24.63 -11.93 14.10
C LYS A 1 23.90 -12.88 15.03
N ASP A 2 22.58 -12.78 15.09
CA ASP A 2 21.75 -13.42 16.11
C ASP A 2 21.78 -14.95 16.00
N ILE A 3 22.43 -15.56 17.00
CA ILE A 3 22.59 -17.01 17.15
C ILE A 3 21.21 -17.69 17.30
N PHE A 4 20.20 -16.96 17.76
CA PHE A 4 18.82 -17.45 17.92
C PHE A 4 18.02 -17.62 16.62
N ALA A 5 18.48 -17.08 15.49
CA ALA A 5 17.80 -17.26 14.20
C ALA A 5 18.06 -18.65 13.57
N MET A 6 19.08 -19.38 14.05
CA MET A 6 19.45 -20.68 13.48
C MET A 6 18.55 -21.84 13.93
N GLU A 7 17.79 -21.67 15.03
CA GLU A 7 17.05 -22.76 15.67
C GLU A 7 15.54 -22.76 15.35
N TYR A 8 14.97 -21.60 14.96
CA TYR A 8 13.56 -21.46 14.57
C TYR A 8 13.47 -20.56 13.32
N GLY A 9 13.51 -21.18 12.15
CA GLY A 9 13.84 -20.56 10.85
C GLY A 9 12.81 -19.63 10.21
N ILE A 10 12.27 -18.62 10.92
CA ILE A 10 11.54 -17.51 10.29
C ILE A 10 11.99 -16.17 10.89
N PRO A 11 12.61 -15.26 10.12
CA PRO A 11 12.93 -13.91 10.56
C PRO A 11 11.65 -13.18 11.02
N LYS A 12 11.61 -12.72 12.27
CA LYS A 12 10.44 -12.01 12.82
C LYS A 12 10.46 -10.54 12.39
N HIS A 13 9.76 -10.22 11.31
CA HIS A 13 9.55 -8.83 10.86
C HIS A 13 8.43 -8.12 11.65
N PHE A 14 8.69 -7.76 12.90
CA PHE A 14 7.72 -7.04 13.74
C PHE A 14 7.46 -5.60 13.25
N GLY A 15 8.44 -4.96 12.62
CA GLY A 15 8.33 -3.57 12.15
C GLY A 15 7.19 -3.35 11.14
N VAL A 16 6.95 -4.31 10.25
CA VAL A 16 5.85 -4.22 9.26
C VAL A 16 4.49 -4.27 9.95
N PHE A 17 4.33 -5.13 10.97
CA PHE A 17 3.08 -5.18 11.74
C PHE A 17 2.80 -3.89 12.52
N TYR A 18 3.83 -3.27 13.12
CA TYR A 18 3.68 -1.95 13.74
C TYR A 18 3.27 -0.88 12.72
N ALA A 19 3.91 -0.87 11.54
CA ALA A 19 3.56 0.06 10.46
C ALA A 19 2.12 -0.12 9.99
N MET A 20 1.65 -1.37 9.80
CA MET A 20 0.27 -1.67 9.44
C MET A 20 -0.72 -1.19 10.51
N GLY A 21 -0.42 -1.39 11.79
CA GLY A 21 -1.27 -0.93 12.89
C GLY A 21 -1.40 0.59 12.96
N ILE A 22 -0.28 1.31 12.84
CA ILE A 22 -0.27 2.78 12.82
C ILE A 22 -1.00 3.31 11.59
N ALA A 23 -0.76 2.72 10.41
CA ALA A 23 -1.44 3.11 9.18
C ALA A 23 -2.96 2.91 9.31
N LEU A 24 -3.41 1.80 9.89
CA LEU A 24 -4.84 1.53 10.13
C LEU A 24 -5.49 2.52 11.09
N MET A 25 -4.81 2.90 12.18
CA MET A 25 -5.33 3.94 13.09
C MET A 25 -5.46 5.30 12.37
N MET A 26 -4.44 5.67 11.59
CA MET A 26 -4.43 6.93 10.87
C MET A 26 -5.50 6.99 9.79
N GLU A 27 -5.68 5.89 9.04
CA GLU A 27 -6.78 5.71 8.09
C GLU A 27 -8.14 5.93 8.76
N GLY A 28 -8.38 5.31 9.93
CA GLY A 28 -9.64 5.49 10.65
C GLY A 28 -9.93 6.96 11.01
N VAL A 29 -8.89 7.71 11.40
CA VAL A 29 -9.02 9.15 11.71
C VAL A 29 -9.30 9.95 10.44
N LEU A 30 -8.55 9.71 9.36
CA LEU A 30 -8.66 10.46 8.10
C LEU A 30 -9.99 10.17 7.39
N SER A 31 -10.46 8.93 7.45
CA SER A 31 -11.75 8.52 6.90
C SER A 31 -12.89 9.18 7.64
N ALA A 32 -12.82 9.22 8.98
CA ALA A 32 -13.79 9.97 9.78
C ALA A 32 -13.79 11.47 9.41
N CYS A 33 -12.61 12.08 9.24
CA CYS A 33 -12.49 13.47 8.82
C CYS A 33 -13.10 13.73 7.43
N TYR A 34 -12.91 12.82 6.47
CA TYR A 34 -13.53 12.90 5.14
C TYR A 34 -15.05 12.83 5.21
N HIS A 35 -15.61 11.92 6.01
CA HIS A 35 -17.05 11.77 6.13
C HIS A 35 -17.73 12.89 6.93
N VAL A 36 -17.03 13.51 7.89
CA VAL A 36 -17.54 14.68 8.63
C VAL A 36 -17.48 15.94 7.77
N CYS A 37 -16.39 16.15 7.03
CA CYS A 37 -16.20 17.30 6.16
C CYS A 37 -15.63 16.89 4.80
N PRO A 38 -16.50 16.60 3.81
CA PRO A 38 -16.07 16.16 2.49
C PRO A 38 -15.35 17.29 1.75
N ASN A 39 -14.06 17.11 1.50
CA ASN A 39 -13.25 17.99 0.65
C ASN A 39 -12.11 17.21 -0.02
N TYR A 40 -11.49 17.82 -1.04
CA TYR A 40 -10.44 17.17 -1.85
C TYR A 40 -9.19 16.79 -1.05
N SER A 41 -8.80 17.63 -0.08
CA SER A 41 -7.63 17.34 0.76
C SER A 41 -7.91 16.14 1.65
N ASN A 42 -9.07 16.11 2.32
CA ASN A 42 -9.48 14.98 3.15
C ASN A 42 -9.60 13.69 2.32
N PHE A 43 -10.20 13.76 1.13
CA PHE A 43 -10.29 12.63 0.22
C PHE A 43 -8.92 12.08 -0.17
N GLN A 44 -7.97 12.97 -0.48
CA GLN A 44 -6.61 12.58 -0.85
C GLN A 44 -5.85 11.96 0.31
N PHE A 45 -5.94 12.55 1.51
CA PHE A 45 -5.26 12.01 2.69
C PHE A 45 -5.83 10.64 3.08
N ASP A 46 -7.15 10.49 3.10
CA ASP A 46 -7.83 9.20 3.34
C ASP A 46 -7.38 8.14 2.32
N THR A 47 -7.54 8.43 1.04
CA THR A 47 -7.14 7.51 -0.05
C THR A 47 -5.65 7.16 -0.01
N SER A 48 -4.77 8.09 0.42
CA SER A 48 -3.34 7.81 0.52
C SER A 48 -3.02 6.74 1.56
N PHE A 49 -3.73 6.73 2.70
CA PHE A 49 -3.53 5.74 3.74
C PHE A 49 -4.17 4.39 3.40
N MET A 50 -5.27 4.36 2.65
CA MET A 50 -5.78 3.13 2.02
C MET A 50 -4.70 2.44 1.17
N TYR A 51 -4.02 3.19 0.29
CA TYR A 51 -2.95 2.64 -0.55
C TYR A 51 -1.73 2.19 0.26
N MET A 52 -1.37 2.92 1.32
CA MET A 52 -0.30 2.52 2.23
C MET A 52 -0.61 1.21 2.94
N ILE A 53 -1.83 1.04 3.48
CA ILE A 53 -2.25 -0.20 4.13
C ILE A 53 -2.25 -1.35 3.12
N ALA A 54 -2.82 -1.15 1.93
CA ALA A 54 -2.84 -2.17 0.88
C ALA A 54 -1.42 -2.61 0.48
N GLY A 55 -0.50 -1.66 0.30
CA GLY A 55 0.90 -1.93 0.01
C GLY A 55 1.62 -2.68 1.13
N LEU A 56 1.43 -2.27 2.39
CA LEU A 56 2.00 -2.98 3.55
C LEU A 56 1.43 -4.40 3.70
N CYS A 57 0.14 -4.59 3.46
CA CYS A 57 -0.49 -5.91 3.39
C CYS A 57 0.15 -6.79 2.31
N MET A 58 0.34 -6.25 1.09
CA MET A 58 0.99 -6.99 0.00
C MET A 58 2.43 -7.37 0.34
N LEU A 59 3.22 -6.43 0.89
CA LEU A 59 4.58 -6.72 1.34
C LEU A 59 4.60 -7.83 2.39
N LYS A 60 3.67 -7.78 3.34
CA LYS A 60 3.59 -8.78 4.39
C LYS A 60 3.18 -10.16 3.85
N LEU A 61 2.20 -10.21 2.96
CA LEU A 61 1.77 -11.44 2.28
C LEU A 61 2.92 -12.04 1.46
N TYR A 62 3.64 -11.21 0.71
CA TYR A 62 4.79 -11.63 -0.08
C TYR A 62 5.91 -12.19 0.81
N GLN A 63 6.30 -11.48 1.87
CA GLN A 63 7.31 -11.97 2.84
C GLN A 63 6.89 -13.30 3.52
N THR A 64 5.60 -13.53 3.73
CA THR A 64 5.11 -14.79 4.31
C THR A 64 5.09 -15.94 3.31
N ARG A 65 4.98 -15.66 2.01
CA ARG A 65 5.04 -16.66 0.92
C ARG A 65 6.49 -16.98 0.53
N HIS A 66 7.35 -15.96 0.49
CA HIS A 66 8.77 -16.05 0.11
C HIS A 66 9.68 -15.58 1.26
N PRO A 67 9.87 -16.40 2.31
CA PRO A 67 10.65 -16.01 3.49
C PRO A 67 12.15 -15.81 3.18
N ASP A 68 12.61 -16.25 2.02
CA ASP A 68 13.95 -16.10 1.48
C ASP A 68 14.18 -14.75 0.76
N ILE A 69 13.11 -14.06 0.35
CA ILE A 69 13.18 -12.79 -0.39
C ILE A 69 12.64 -11.65 0.46
N ASN A 70 13.51 -10.75 0.88
CA ASN A 70 13.10 -9.51 1.53
C ASN A 70 13.15 -8.33 0.55
N ALA A 71 12.02 -7.67 0.33
CA ALA A 71 11.98 -6.42 -0.42
C ALA A 71 12.84 -5.36 0.29
N SER A 72 13.71 -4.69 -0.47
CA SER A 72 14.49 -3.57 0.07
C SER A 72 13.54 -2.47 0.58
N ALA A 73 13.77 -1.98 1.78
CA ALA A 73 12.97 -0.89 2.37
C ALA A 73 12.94 0.35 1.46
N TYR A 74 14.05 0.64 0.77
CA TYR A 74 14.12 1.74 -0.19
C TYR A 74 13.19 1.51 -1.39
N ALA A 75 13.14 0.29 -1.92
CA ALA A 75 12.25 -0.05 -3.03
C ALA A 75 10.77 0.00 -2.60
N ALA A 76 10.46 -0.50 -1.41
CA ALA A 76 9.12 -0.43 -0.83
C ALA A 76 8.67 1.04 -0.65
N TYR A 77 9.47 1.88 0.00
CA TYR A 77 9.12 3.29 0.19
C TYR A 77 9.06 4.08 -1.11
N ALA A 78 9.96 3.81 -2.07
CA ALA A 78 9.89 4.43 -3.40
C ALA A 78 8.61 4.03 -4.13
N SER A 79 8.17 2.76 -4.02
CA SER A 79 6.92 2.30 -4.63
C SER A 79 5.71 2.99 -4.03
N PHE A 80 5.65 3.15 -2.71
CA PHE A 80 4.57 3.86 -2.03
C PHE A 80 4.55 5.35 -2.40
N ALA A 81 5.71 6.00 -2.41
CA ALA A 81 5.84 7.39 -2.83
C ALA A 81 5.37 7.60 -4.28
N ALA A 82 5.71 6.68 -5.19
CA ALA A 82 5.27 6.74 -6.58
C ALA A 82 3.74 6.60 -6.69
N VAL A 83 3.14 5.62 -6.00
CA VAL A 83 1.67 5.42 -6.01
C VAL A 83 0.96 6.65 -5.45
N ILE A 84 1.40 7.17 -4.30
CA ILE A 84 0.80 8.38 -3.70
C ILE A 84 0.95 9.57 -4.64
N THR A 85 2.14 9.80 -5.21
CA THR A 85 2.35 10.92 -6.15
C THR A 85 1.44 10.82 -7.36
N LEU A 86 1.28 9.63 -7.95
CA LEU A 86 0.35 9.41 -9.07
C LEU A 86 -1.10 9.73 -8.68
N THR A 87 -1.53 9.33 -7.48
CA THR A 87 -2.89 9.64 -7.00
C THR A 87 -3.09 11.14 -6.75
N VAL A 88 -2.07 11.83 -6.23
CA VAL A 88 -2.08 13.28 -6.05
C VAL A 88 -2.22 14.00 -7.38
N LEU A 89 -1.42 13.61 -8.38
CA LEU A 89 -1.50 14.14 -9.74
C LEU A 89 -2.90 13.92 -10.34
N GLY A 90 -3.49 12.73 -10.13
CA GLY A 90 -4.84 12.45 -10.63
C GLY A 90 -5.92 13.33 -10.00
N VAL A 91 -5.85 13.57 -8.70
CA VAL A 91 -6.81 14.45 -8.00
C VAL A 91 -6.64 15.92 -8.40
N VAL A 92 -5.41 16.38 -8.60
CA VAL A 92 -5.11 17.79 -8.95
C VAL A 92 -5.43 18.10 -10.42
N PHE A 93 -5.05 17.22 -11.35
CA PHE A 93 -5.17 17.47 -12.78
C PHE A 93 -6.42 16.85 -13.41
N GLY A 94 -6.95 15.75 -12.86
CA GLY A 94 -8.08 15.00 -13.43
C GLY A 94 -9.47 15.41 -12.94
N LYS A 95 -9.60 16.54 -12.23
CA LYS A 95 -10.83 16.90 -11.50
C LYS A 95 -12.12 16.90 -12.34
N ASN A 96 -12.04 17.30 -13.61
CA ASN A 96 -13.20 17.39 -14.51
C ASN A 96 -13.17 16.38 -15.67
N ASP A 97 -12.14 15.54 -15.74
CA ASP A 97 -11.92 14.65 -16.88
C ASP A 97 -12.35 13.22 -16.53
N LEU A 98 -13.61 12.89 -16.81
CA LEU A 98 -14.15 11.54 -16.57
C LEU A 98 -13.34 10.44 -17.27
N TRP A 99 -12.78 10.73 -18.46
CA TRP A 99 -11.88 9.83 -19.17
C TRP A 99 -10.62 9.47 -18.37
N PHE A 100 -10.05 10.44 -17.65
CA PHE A 100 -8.87 10.20 -16.81
C PHE A 100 -9.21 9.17 -15.71
N TRP A 101 -10.33 9.37 -15.01
CA TRP A 101 -10.77 8.47 -13.94
C TRP A 101 -11.11 7.07 -14.46
N VAL A 102 -11.78 6.96 -15.62
CA VAL A 102 -12.08 5.66 -16.24
C VAL A 102 -10.81 4.90 -16.59
N ILE A 103 -9.86 5.55 -17.27
CA ILE A 103 -8.58 4.93 -17.65
C ILE A 103 -7.78 4.55 -16.40
N PHE A 104 -7.69 5.46 -15.43
CA PHE A 104 -6.99 5.23 -14.17
C PHE A 104 -7.59 4.03 -13.40
N SER A 105 -8.91 3.98 -13.24
CA SER A 105 -9.59 2.87 -12.56
C SER A 105 -9.40 1.54 -13.30
N ALA A 106 -9.47 1.53 -14.63
CA ALA A 106 -9.22 0.33 -15.43
C ALA A 106 -7.78 -0.18 -15.23
N ILE A 107 -6.79 0.71 -15.34
CA ILE A 107 -5.37 0.37 -15.09
C ILE A 107 -5.19 -0.11 -13.66
N HIS A 108 -5.79 0.57 -12.68
CA HIS A 108 -5.67 0.22 -11.27
C HIS A 108 -6.21 -1.20 -10.99
N ILE A 109 -7.38 -1.54 -11.52
CA ILE A 109 -7.96 -2.89 -11.40
C ILE A 109 -7.05 -3.93 -12.06
N LEU A 110 -6.59 -3.67 -13.29
CA LEU A 110 -5.70 -4.60 -14.01
C LEU A 110 -4.38 -4.83 -13.29
N VAL A 111 -3.75 -3.76 -12.77
CA VAL A 111 -2.49 -3.85 -12.01
C VAL A 111 -2.71 -4.60 -10.70
N SER A 112 -3.77 -4.30 -9.95
CA SER A 112 -4.10 -5.00 -8.71
C SER A 112 -4.36 -6.50 -8.95
N LEU A 113 -5.08 -6.85 -10.03
CA LEU A 113 -5.30 -8.24 -10.43
C LEU A 113 -3.98 -8.91 -10.84
N ALA A 114 -3.18 -8.27 -11.68
CA ALA A 114 -1.89 -8.81 -12.12
C ALA A 114 -0.96 -9.05 -10.93
N LEU A 115 -0.78 -8.06 -10.05
CA LEU A 115 0.03 -8.20 -8.84
C LEU A 115 -0.50 -9.32 -7.93
N SER A 116 -1.81 -9.40 -7.74
CA SER A 116 -2.42 -10.48 -6.95
C SER A 116 -2.15 -11.85 -7.56
N THR A 117 -2.27 -12.00 -8.89
CA THR A 117 -1.95 -13.26 -9.58
C THR A 117 -0.47 -13.61 -9.48
N GLN A 118 0.43 -12.63 -9.56
CA GLN A 118 1.88 -12.84 -9.39
C GLN A 118 2.20 -13.33 -7.98
N ILE A 119 1.68 -12.66 -6.95
CA ILE A 119 1.85 -13.08 -5.54
C ILE A 119 1.21 -14.46 -5.28
N TYR A 120 0.10 -14.77 -5.97
CA TYR A 120 -0.61 -16.03 -5.78
C TYR A 120 0.07 -17.23 -6.45
N TYR A 121 0.45 -17.10 -7.72
CA TYR A 121 0.94 -18.19 -8.56
C TYR A 121 2.46 -18.29 -8.66
N MET A 122 3.18 -17.17 -8.47
CA MET A 122 4.64 -17.16 -8.39
C MET A 122 5.12 -17.14 -6.92
N GLY A 123 4.20 -17.47 -6.01
CA GLY A 123 4.37 -17.88 -4.60
C GLY A 123 5.23 -19.12 -4.42
#